data_AF-A0A4U0VMS7-F1
#
_entry.id   AF-A0A4U0VMS7-F1
#
_cell.length_a   1.000
_cell.length_b   1.000
_cell.length_c   1.000
_cell.angle_alpha   90.00
_cell.angle_beta   90.00
_cell.angle_gamma   90.00
#
_symmetry.space_group_name_H-M   'P 1'
#
loop_
_entity.id
_entity.type
_entity.pdbx_description
1 polymer ?
#
loop_
_entity_poly.entity_id
_entity_poly.type
_entity_poly.pdbx_seq_one_letter_code
_entity_poly.pdbx_strand_id
1 'polypeptide(L)'
;MVGEDRIIKRGSGGASTTCENDASLRTGPPLRNAKAFELQFMDEGADWDNRQTATMPLSRPPPSSALPFVEPVPSAKAMAAANSLIESEFPHDYITTPHPSLPTARNIKYSDLIEAEHTRLSSDLPREADAGIDLTRYAPPEAPSSTASKETWTTALQQAYTSAKYLSARSINLSLLETYGRNAWLVGNSQLENELKGLEADVERAKLEQEAVEQARRTVQDNAEGEIRGLEDGWRSGVGRMIEVLAASERVKGEILEKRRMGAR
;
A
#
# COMPACT_ATOMS: atom_id res chain seq x y z
N MET A 1 -23.17 -9.31 -55.03
CA MET A 1 -24.42 -9.43 -55.83
C MET A 1 -25.57 -9.22 -54.85
N VAL A 2 -25.87 -8.02 -54.35
CA VAL A 2 -26.45 -6.83 -55.02
C VAL A 2 -27.65 -7.16 -55.90
N GLY A 3 -28.85 -6.96 -55.35
CA GLY A 3 -30.07 -6.52 -56.03
C GLY A 3 -30.76 -5.59 -55.03
N GLU A 4 -30.80 -4.27 -55.22
CA GLU A 4 -31.53 -3.42 -56.18
C GLU A 4 -33.05 -3.30 -55.98
N ASP A 5 -33.47 -2.04 -56.17
CA ASP A 5 -34.81 -1.45 -56.28
C ASP A 5 -35.52 -0.97 -54.99
N ARG A 6 -36.10 0.24 -54.88
CA ARG A 6 -36.22 1.44 -55.74
C ARG A 6 -36.76 2.61 -54.87
N ILE A 7 -36.18 3.81 -55.03
CA ILE A 7 -36.77 5.13 -55.40
C ILE A 7 -38.23 5.41 -54.92
N ILE A 8 -38.58 6.52 -54.22
CA ILE A 8 -38.99 7.84 -54.79
C ILE A 8 -39.14 8.95 -53.70
N LYS A 9 -38.45 10.08 -53.97
CA LYS A 9 -38.73 11.54 -53.85
C LYS A 9 -39.64 12.18 -52.76
N ARG A 10 -39.00 13.21 -52.14
CA ARG A 10 -39.34 14.66 -52.00
C ARG A 10 -40.48 15.16 -51.09
N GLY A 11 -40.13 16.18 -50.30
CA GLY A 11 -41.00 17.27 -49.84
C GLY A 11 -40.58 17.77 -48.45
N SER A 12 -39.79 18.84 -48.33
CA SER A 12 -40.22 20.25 -48.25
C SER A 12 -40.75 20.64 -46.87
N GLY A 13 -40.07 21.57 -46.20
CA GLY A 13 -40.62 22.30 -45.05
C GLY A 13 -39.55 22.91 -44.16
N GLY A 14 -39.03 24.07 -44.54
CA GLY A 14 -38.30 24.92 -43.61
C GLY A 14 -39.27 25.64 -42.66
N ALA A 15 -38.84 25.83 -41.42
CA ALA A 15 -39.21 26.99 -40.61
C ALA A 15 -38.21 27.11 -39.46
N SER A 16 -37.47 28.21 -39.49
CA SER A 16 -36.67 28.74 -38.42
C SER A 16 -37.59 29.19 -37.27
N THR A 17 -37.30 28.77 -36.05
CA THR A 17 -37.74 29.52 -34.86
C THR A 17 -36.64 29.47 -33.81
N THR A 18 -36.00 30.63 -33.65
CA THR A 18 -35.25 31.04 -32.48
C THR A 18 -36.09 30.88 -31.21
N CYS A 19 -35.54 30.17 -30.22
CA CYS A 19 -36.01 30.24 -28.84
C CYS A 19 -34.81 30.63 -27.97
N GLU A 20 -34.91 31.85 -27.50
CA GLU A 20 -34.06 32.57 -26.58
C GLU A 20 -34.29 32.05 -25.15
N ASN A 21 -33.19 31.93 -24.39
CA ASN A 21 -33.06 31.98 -22.93
C ASN A 21 -34.00 31.16 -22.03
N ASP A 22 -33.41 30.22 -21.26
CA ASP A 22 -33.42 30.29 -19.78
C ASP A 22 -32.55 29.16 -19.18
N ALA A 23 -31.23 29.37 -19.24
CA ALA A 23 -30.27 28.63 -18.42
C ALA A 23 -30.08 29.40 -17.10
N SER A 24 -31.02 29.23 -16.18
CA SER A 24 -30.79 29.57 -14.78
C SER A 24 -31.20 28.39 -13.90
N LEU A 25 -30.38 28.18 -12.87
CA LEU A 25 -30.49 27.21 -11.77
C LEU A 25 -29.58 25.98 -11.88
N ARG A 26 -28.44 26.17 -11.20
CA ARG A 26 -27.53 25.21 -10.54
C ARG A 26 -26.08 25.29 -11.01
N THR A 27 -25.55 26.51 -11.08
CA THR A 27 -24.14 26.76 -10.80
C THR A 27 -23.95 26.78 -9.28
N GLY A 28 -23.51 25.64 -8.72
CA GLY A 28 -22.93 25.63 -7.39
C GLY A 28 -21.65 26.48 -7.38
N PRO A 29 -21.26 27.05 -6.23
CA PRO A 29 -20.05 27.86 -6.16
C PRO A 29 -18.85 27.02 -6.63
N PRO A 30 -17.96 27.56 -7.47
CA PRO A 30 -16.70 26.88 -7.75
C PRO A 30 -15.96 26.73 -6.43
N LEU A 31 -15.51 25.51 -6.13
CA LEU A 31 -14.61 25.23 -5.01
C LEU A 31 -13.36 26.09 -5.18
N ARG A 32 -13.42 27.29 -4.59
CA ARG A 32 -12.26 28.13 -4.37
C ARG A 32 -11.32 27.32 -3.49
N ASN A 33 -10.14 27.07 -4.03
CA ASN A 33 -8.94 26.66 -3.32
C ASN A 33 -8.81 25.17 -2.94
N ALA A 34 -8.87 24.28 -3.93
CA ALA A 34 -8.14 23.00 -3.85
C ALA A 34 -6.62 23.17 -4.05
N LYS A 35 -6.12 24.41 -4.24
CA LYS A 35 -4.69 24.78 -4.23
C LYS A 35 -4.19 25.33 -2.89
N ALA A 36 -5.00 25.31 -1.82
CA ALA A 36 -4.62 25.83 -0.51
C ALA A 36 -4.41 24.75 0.57
N PHE A 37 -4.42 23.47 0.19
CA PHE A 37 -3.98 22.38 1.08
C PHE A 37 -2.70 21.67 0.58
N GLU A 38 -2.13 22.18 -0.52
CA GLU A 38 -0.97 21.63 -1.21
C GLU A 38 0.11 22.72 -1.35
N LEU A 39 0.33 23.48 -0.28
CA LEU A 39 1.42 24.46 -0.17
C LEU A 39 1.86 24.68 1.29
N GLN A 40 1.63 23.68 2.15
CA GLN A 40 2.11 23.69 3.54
C GLN A 40 2.65 22.32 3.96
N PHE A 41 3.33 21.64 3.04
CA PHE A 41 4.14 20.44 3.29
C PHE A 41 5.31 20.32 2.30
N MET A 42 5.85 21.44 1.82
CA MET A 42 6.98 21.46 0.87
C MET A 42 8.03 22.53 1.17
N ASP A 43 8.25 22.90 2.44
CA ASP A 43 9.34 23.82 2.81
C ASP A 43 10.08 23.45 4.11
N GLU A 44 10.13 22.16 4.44
CA GLU A 44 11.01 21.62 5.51
C GLU A 44 11.88 20.46 4.99
N GLY A 45 12.32 20.57 3.73
CA GLY A 45 13.06 19.52 3.02
C GLY A 45 14.49 19.87 2.64
N ALA A 46 15.10 20.89 3.24
CA ALA A 46 16.41 21.39 2.80
C ALA A 46 17.31 21.93 3.93
N ASP A 47 17.35 21.25 5.09
CA ASP A 47 18.33 21.58 6.14
C ASP A 47 18.98 20.33 6.76
N TRP A 48 19.45 19.41 5.92
CA TRP A 48 20.35 18.35 6.38
C TRP A 48 21.82 18.57 5.97
N ASP A 49 22.10 19.54 5.09
CA ASP A 49 23.40 19.63 4.39
C ASP A 49 24.24 20.87 4.73
N ASN A 50 23.94 21.61 5.81
CA ASN A 50 24.67 22.84 6.14
C ASN A 50 25.29 22.88 7.55
N ARG A 51 26.04 21.82 7.88
CA ARG A 51 27.12 21.89 8.88
C ARG A 51 28.43 21.37 8.30
N GLN A 52 28.87 22.00 7.22
CA GLN A 52 30.27 21.91 6.79
C GLN A 52 31.13 22.81 7.68
N THR A 53 31.46 22.36 8.90
CA THR A 53 32.68 22.83 9.55
C THR A 53 33.86 22.15 8.87
N ALA A 54 34.62 22.93 8.11
CA ALA A 54 35.84 22.53 7.44
C ALA A 54 36.71 21.64 8.33
N THR A 55 36.77 20.36 8.00
CA THR A 55 37.72 19.37 8.53
C THR A 55 37.99 18.42 7.36
N MET A 56 39.26 18.02 7.21
CA MET A 56 39.81 17.29 6.07
C MET A 56 38.91 16.16 5.54
N PRO A 57 38.97 15.85 4.22
CA PRO A 57 38.10 14.85 3.62
C PRO A 57 38.56 13.44 4.03
N LEU A 58 38.11 12.99 5.19
CA LEU A 58 38.10 11.59 5.56
C LEU A 58 36.67 11.10 5.43
N SER A 59 36.46 10.24 4.42
CA SER A 59 35.37 9.29 4.24
C SER A 59 33.99 9.73 4.76
N ARG A 60 33.07 9.95 3.81
CA ARG A 60 31.61 9.95 4.03
C ARG A 60 31.23 8.82 5.02
N PRO A 61 30.33 9.03 6.01
CA PRO A 61 29.93 7.97 6.91
C PRO A 61 29.39 6.78 6.09
N PRO A 62 29.82 5.54 6.39
CA PRO A 62 29.40 4.38 5.63
C PRO A 62 27.86 4.25 5.73
N PRO A 63 27.18 3.84 4.65
CA PRO A 63 25.80 3.38 4.77
C PRO A 63 25.78 2.23 5.81
N SER A 64 24.72 2.16 6.63
CA SER A 64 24.38 1.10 7.59
C SER A 64 25.29 -0.14 7.54
N SER A 65 25.86 -0.54 8.68
CA SER A 65 26.95 -1.53 8.89
C SER A 65 26.87 -2.93 8.24
N ALA A 66 25.90 -3.21 7.36
CA ALA A 66 25.84 -4.41 6.53
C ALA A 66 25.78 -4.01 5.05
N LEU A 67 26.57 -4.69 4.20
CA LEU A 67 26.64 -4.45 2.75
C LEU A 67 26.04 -5.63 1.94
N PRO A 68 24.71 -5.70 1.75
CA PRO A 68 24.05 -6.84 1.11
C PRO A 68 24.54 -7.27 -0.28
N PHE A 69 25.12 -6.37 -1.08
CA PHE A 69 25.58 -6.69 -2.44
C PHE A 69 27.03 -7.17 -2.51
N VAL A 70 27.80 -6.87 -1.47
CA VAL A 70 29.23 -7.22 -1.36
C VAL A 70 29.40 -8.42 -0.43
N GLU A 71 28.66 -8.45 0.67
CA GLU A 71 28.73 -9.53 1.64
C GLU A 71 28.04 -10.80 1.13
N PRO A 72 28.63 -11.99 1.39
CA PRO A 72 27.99 -13.24 1.05
C PRO A 72 26.73 -13.43 1.90
N VAL A 73 25.71 -14.09 1.32
CA VAL A 73 24.50 -14.45 2.05
C VAL A 73 24.88 -15.31 3.28
N PRO A 74 24.47 -14.92 4.50
CA PRO A 74 24.79 -15.67 5.71
C PRO A 74 24.28 -17.11 5.64
N SER A 75 25.08 -18.06 6.13
CA SER A 75 24.64 -19.46 6.24
C SER A 75 23.46 -19.60 7.22
N ALA A 76 22.60 -20.59 7.02
CA ALA A 76 21.46 -20.85 7.92
C ALA A 76 21.89 -21.03 9.39
N LYS A 77 23.07 -21.61 9.64
CA LYS A 77 23.65 -21.73 10.99
C LYS A 77 24.00 -20.37 11.60
N ALA A 78 24.60 -19.47 10.81
CA ALA A 78 24.93 -18.12 11.25
C ALA A 78 23.66 -17.31 11.55
N MET A 79 22.62 -17.45 10.71
CA MET A 79 21.31 -16.83 10.96
C MET A 79 20.66 -17.34 12.24
N ALA A 80 20.67 -18.65 12.48
CA ALA A 80 20.13 -19.24 13.71
C ALA A 80 20.90 -18.77 14.96
N ALA A 81 22.23 -18.68 14.88
CA ALA A 81 23.05 -18.15 15.97
C ALA A 81 22.76 -16.67 16.23
N ALA A 82 22.63 -15.84 15.18
CA ALA A 82 22.27 -14.44 15.30
C ALA A 82 20.88 -14.25 15.94
N ASN A 83 19.88 -15.02 15.49
CA ASN A 83 18.54 -14.99 16.07
C ASN A 83 18.55 -15.41 17.55
N SER A 84 19.31 -16.44 17.92
CA SER A 84 19.43 -16.85 19.32
C SER A 84 20.05 -15.76 20.21
N LEU A 85 21.00 -14.98 19.68
CA LEU A 85 21.55 -13.83 20.40
C LEU A 85 20.52 -12.70 20.52
N ILE A 86 19.80 -12.38 19.44
CA ILE A 86 18.71 -11.39 19.47
C ILE A 86 17.65 -11.78 20.50
N GLU A 87 17.26 -13.05 20.54
CA GLU A 87 16.29 -13.58 21.48
C GLU A 87 16.75 -13.42 22.94
N SER A 88 18.05 -13.52 23.20
CA SER A 88 18.61 -13.33 24.53
C SER A 88 18.62 -11.87 25.01
N GLU A 89 18.56 -10.91 24.08
CA GLU A 89 18.52 -9.48 24.38
C GLU A 89 17.09 -8.97 24.64
N PHE A 90 16.06 -9.77 24.33
CA PHE A 90 14.69 -9.36 24.60
C PHE A 90 14.45 -9.28 26.13
N PRO A 91 13.84 -8.19 26.63
CA PRO A 91 13.45 -8.10 28.03
C PRO A 91 12.39 -9.16 28.35
N HIS A 92 12.37 -9.72 29.56
CA HIS A 92 11.44 -10.80 29.93
C HIS A 92 9.96 -10.48 29.64
N ASP A 93 9.58 -9.20 29.66
CA ASP A 93 8.20 -8.74 29.49
C ASP A 93 7.89 -8.28 28.05
N TYR A 94 8.75 -8.57 27.07
CA TYR A 94 8.57 -8.09 25.67
C TYR A 94 7.26 -8.56 25.01
N ILE A 95 6.67 -9.66 25.51
CA ILE A 95 5.40 -10.21 25.01
C ILE A 95 4.20 -9.44 25.57
N THR A 96 4.30 -8.97 26.81
CA THR A 96 3.16 -8.38 27.54
C THR A 96 3.17 -6.85 27.50
N THR A 97 4.35 -6.24 27.42
CA THR A 97 4.50 -4.78 27.49
C THR A 97 4.89 -4.23 26.12
N PRO A 98 4.06 -3.37 25.49
CA PRO A 98 4.41 -2.75 24.23
C PRO A 98 5.62 -1.81 24.39
N HIS A 99 6.48 -1.75 23.39
CA HIS A 99 7.68 -0.92 23.39
C HIS A 99 7.30 0.58 23.54
N PRO A 100 8.02 1.38 24.34
CA PRO A 100 7.68 2.78 24.62
C PRO A 100 7.69 3.72 23.40
N SER A 101 8.35 3.32 22.30
CA SER A 101 8.30 4.07 21.03
C SER A 101 7.01 3.83 20.23
N LEU A 102 6.22 2.82 20.59
CA LEU A 102 4.93 2.60 19.95
C LEU A 102 3.97 3.68 20.45
N PRO A 103 3.23 4.34 19.54
CA PRO A 103 2.20 5.26 19.95
C PRO A 103 1.15 4.51 20.79
N THR A 104 0.58 5.18 21.79
CA THR A 104 -0.50 4.61 22.58
C THR A 104 -1.61 4.14 21.66
N ALA A 105 -2.09 2.91 21.87
CA ALA A 105 -3.15 2.33 21.05
C ALA A 105 -4.35 3.28 20.99
N ARG A 106 -4.81 3.56 19.77
CA ARG A 106 -5.97 4.42 19.55
C ARG A 106 -7.18 3.77 20.20
N ASN A 107 -7.91 4.52 21.03
CA ASN A 107 -9.21 4.08 21.50
C ASN A 107 -10.20 4.09 20.31
N ILE A 108 -10.55 2.92 19.82
CA ILE A 108 -11.54 2.75 18.74
C ILE A 108 -12.90 2.59 19.41
N LYS A 109 -13.78 3.56 19.19
CA LYS A 109 -15.20 3.43 19.53
C LYS A 109 -15.93 2.89 18.31
N TYR A 110 -16.56 1.73 18.47
CA TYR A 110 -17.37 1.16 17.41
C TYR A 110 -18.79 1.73 17.50
N SER A 111 -19.57 1.60 16.43
CA SER A 111 -21.01 1.88 16.52
C SER A 111 -21.68 0.82 17.38
N ASP A 112 -22.76 1.17 18.08
CA ASP A 112 -23.53 0.28 18.96
C ASP A 112 -23.87 -1.09 18.32
N LEU A 113 -24.18 -1.12 17.02
CA LEU A 113 -24.46 -2.36 16.28
C LEU A 113 -23.24 -3.29 16.19
N ILE A 114 -22.05 -2.73 16.00
CA ILE A 114 -20.80 -3.48 15.94
C ILE A 114 -20.43 -3.95 17.35
N GLU A 115 -20.59 -3.11 18.38
CA GLU A 115 -20.33 -3.51 19.78
C GLU A 115 -21.26 -4.64 20.23
N ALA A 116 -22.53 -4.61 19.82
CA ALA A 116 -23.49 -5.69 20.06
C ALA A 116 -23.05 -7.01 19.39
N GLU A 117 -22.59 -6.97 18.14
CA GLU A 117 -22.07 -8.16 17.45
C GLU A 117 -20.76 -8.68 18.06
N HIS A 118 -19.85 -7.78 18.46
CA HIS A 118 -18.65 -8.16 19.20
C HIS A 118 -18.99 -8.85 20.51
N THR A 119 -19.98 -8.33 21.26
CA THR A 119 -20.46 -8.93 22.50
C THR A 119 -21.04 -10.32 22.25
N ARG A 120 -21.86 -10.47 21.19
CA ARG A 120 -22.44 -11.77 20.77
C ARG A 120 -21.34 -12.78 20.42
N LEU A 121 -20.38 -12.39 19.59
CA LEU A 121 -19.25 -13.23 19.18
C LEU A 121 -18.37 -13.62 20.37
N SER A 122 -18.11 -12.69 21.29
CA SER A 122 -17.33 -12.96 22.50
C SER A 122 -18.04 -13.90 23.49
N SER A 123 -19.37 -14.01 23.36
CA SER A 123 -20.20 -14.93 24.15
C SER A 123 -20.43 -16.27 23.46
N ASP A 124 -19.76 -16.54 22.32
CA ASP A 124 -19.92 -17.73 21.47
C ASP A 124 -21.39 -18.05 21.11
N LEU A 125 -22.25 -17.03 21.06
CA LEU A 125 -23.65 -17.20 20.69
C LEU A 125 -23.73 -17.32 19.16
N PRO A 126 -24.35 -18.38 18.60
CA PRO A 126 -24.55 -18.49 17.16
C PRO A 126 -25.42 -17.32 16.68
N ARG A 127 -25.25 -16.93 15.41
CA ARG A 127 -26.14 -15.95 14.80
C ARG A 127 -27.53 -16.59 14.68
N GLU A 128 -28.57 -15.85 15.08
CA GLU A 128 -29.95 -16.27 14.85
C GLU A 128 -30.13 -16.58 13.36
N ALA A 129 -30.65 -17.77 13.03
CA ALA A 129 -30.79 -18.23 11.66
C ALA A 129 -31.61 -17.25 10.80
N ASP A 130 -32.51 -16.49 11.43
CA ASP A 130 -33.41 -15.53 10.81
C ASP A 130 -32.96 -14.06 10.94
N ALA A 131 -31.78 -13.77 11.51
CA ALA A 131 -31.24 -12.41 11.60
C ALA A 131 -30.69 -11.86 10.25
N GLY A 132 -31.13 -12.45 9.14
CA GLY A 132 -30.80 -12.03 7.78
C GLY A 132 -31.78 -10.98 7.25
N ILE A 133 -31.67 -10.71 5.95
CA ILE A 133 -32.68 -9.94 5.24
C ILE A 133 -33.95 -10.78 5.19
N ASP A 134 -35.03 -10.26 5.76
CA ASP A 134 -36.35 -10.89 5.68
C ASP A 134 -36.83 -10.91 4.22
N LEU A 135 -36.83 -12.11 3.63
CA LEU A 135 -37.30 -12.34 2.27
C LEU A 135 -38.81 -12.53 2.19
N THR A 136 -39.50 -12.79 3.31
CA THR A 136 -40.95 -13.01 3.34
C THR A 136 -41.71 -11.74 2.92
N ARG A 137 -41.12 -10.57 3.16
CA ARG A 137 -41.61 -9.27 2.67
C ARG A 137 -41.77 -9.22 1.14
N TYR A 138 -40.97 -9.95 0.39
CA TYR A 138 -40.99 -9.95 -1.08
C TYR A 138 -41.82 -11.11 -1.65
N ALA A 139 -42.40 -11.96 -0.80
CA ALA A 139 -43.29 -13.01 -1.24
C ALA A 139 -44.56 -12.40 -1.89
N PRO A 140 -45.15 -13.07 -2.90
CA PRO A 140 -46.43 -12.64 -3.44
C PRO A 140 -47.49 -12.56 -2.34
N PRO A 141 -48.27 -11.47 -2.25
CA PRO A 141 -49.32 -11.34 -1.25
C PRO A 141 -50.39 -12.41 -1.49
N GLU A 142 -50.69 -13.20 -0.46
CA GLU A 142 -51.76 -14.21 -0.48
C GLU A 142 -53.08 -13.59 -0.03
N ALA A 143 -54.18 -14.00 -0.66
CA ALA A 143 -55.50 -13.57 -0.24
C ALA A 143 -55.85 -14.22 1.11
N PRO A 144 -56.20 -13.44 2.15
CA PRO A 144 -56.63 -14.02 3.42
C PRO A 144 -57.94 -14.80 3.24
N SER A 145 -58.25 -15.71 4.18
CA SER A 145 -59.45 -16.53 4.11
C SER A 145 -60.73 -15.67 4.14
N SER A 146 -61.81 -16.17 3.53
CA SER A 146 -63.10 -15.44 3.50
C SER A 146 -63.70 -15.19 4.89
N THR A 147 -63.22 -15.86 5.93
CA THR A 147 -63.66 -15.70 7.32
C THR A 147 -62.73 -14.79 8.15
N ALA A 148 -61.68 -14.24 7.54
CA ALA A 148 -60.69 -13.44 8.22
C ALA A 148 -61.23 -12.05 8.64
N SER A 149 -60.62 -11.45 9.66
CA SER A 149 -61.07 -10.16 10.21
C SER A 149 -60.86 -9.01 9.22
N LYS A 150 -61.65 -7.93 9.36
CA LYS A 150 -61.49 -6.73 8.54
C LYS A 150 -60.05 -6.18 8.57
N GLU A 151 -59.39 -6.24 9.72
CA GLU A 151 -58.01 -5.77 9.89
C GLU A 151 -57.02 -6.59 9.03
N THR A 152 -57.15 -7.92 9.04
CA THR A 152 -56.30 -8.78 8.20
C THR A 152 -56.50 -8.52 6.70
N TRP A 153 -57.75 -8.28 6.27
CA TRP A 153 -58.06 -7.85 4.90
C TRP A 153 -57.46 -6.48 4.55
N THR A 154 -57.49 -5.51 5.48
CA THR A 154 -56.89 -4.19 5.23
C THR A 154 -55.38 -4.26 5.09
N THR A 155 -54.71 -5.06 5.93
CA THR A 155 -53.25 -5.24 5.85
C THR A 155 -52.85 -5.95 4.56
N ALA A 156 -53.56 -7.03 4.18
CA ALA A 156 -53.32 -7.74 2.93
C ALA A 156 -53.55 -6.83 1.70
N LEU A 157 -54.58 -5.97 1.74
CA LEU A 157 -54.84 -5.00 0.68
C LEU A 157 -53.72 -3.95 0.58
N GLN A 158 -53.27 -3.41 1.71
CA GLN A 158 -52.13 -2.47 1.75
C GLN A 158 -50.87 -3.12 1.17
N GLN A 159 -50.55 -4.35 1.59
CA GLN A 159 -49.42 -5.11 1.05
C GLN A 159 -49.55 -5.32 -0.46
N ALA A 160 -50.73 -5.70 -0.97
CA ALA A 160 -50.98 -5.86 -2.39
C ALA A 160 -50.82 -4.55 -3.18
N TYR A 161 -51.27 -3.41 -2.64
CA TYR A 161 -51.03 -2.11 -3.26
C TYR A 161 -49.55 -1.74 -3.28
N THR A 162 -48.83 -2.00 -2.19
CA THR A 162 -47.39 -1.73 -2.13
C THR A 162 -46.61 -2.56 -3.14
N SER A 163 -46.94 -3.86 -3.28
CA SER A 163 -46.29 -4.74 -4.26
C SER A 163 -46.62 -4.35 -5.70
N ALA A 164 -47.89 -4.00 -5.99
CA ALA A 164 -48.29 -3.50 -7.31
C ALA A 164 -47.56 -2.20 -7.69
N LYS A 165 -47.41 -1.26 -6.74
CA LYS A 165 -46.65 -0.02 -6.97
C LYS A 165 -45.15 -0.29 -7.17
N TYR A 166 -44.57 -1.20 -6.39
CA TYR A 166 -43.18 -1.61 -6.58
C TYR A 166 -42.96 -2.24 -7.97
N LEU A 167 -43.83 -3.14 -8.42
CA LEU A 167 -43.74 -3.75 -9.75
C LEU A 167 -43.89 -2.74 -10.88
N SER A 168 -44.78 -1.75 -10.73
CA SER A 168 -44.91 -0.64 -11.67
C SER A 168 -43.63 0.20 -11.75
N ALA A 169 -43.04 0.56 -10.60
CA ALA A 169 -41.75 1.25 -10.57
C ALA A 169 -40.61 0.39 -11.16
N ARG A 170 -40.60 -0.92 -10.90
CA ARG A 170 -39.63 -1.87 -11.48
C ARG A 170 -39.74 -1.94 -13.00
N SER A 171 -40.95 -1.92 -13.55
CA SER A 171 -41.16 -1.88 -15.00
C SER A 171 -40.57 -0.61 -15.63
N ILE A 172 -40.74 0.54 -14.98
CA ILE A 172 -40.10 1.80 -15.41
C ILE A 172 -38.58 1.71 -15.30
N ASN A 173 -38.05 1.17 -14.20
CA ASN A 173 -36.60 1.01 -14.05
C ASN A 173 -36.01 0.05 -15.09
N LEU A 174 -36.74 -1.02 -15.44
CA LEU A 174 -36.31 -1.97 -16.46
C LEU A 174 -36.33 -1.33 -17.85
N SER A 175 -37.33 -0.51 -18.18
CA SER A 175 -37.34 0.20 -19.47
C SER A 175 -36.21 1.22 -19.58
N LEU A 176 -35.87 1.91 -18.48
CA LEU A 176 -34.67 2.76 -18.41
C LEU A 176 -33.38 1.95 -18.57
N LEU A 177 -33.31 0.77 -17.96
CA LEU A 177 -32.15 -0.12 -18.09
C LEU A 177 -32.01 -0.69 -19.50
N GLU A 178 -33.11 -1.05 -20.17
CA GLU A 178 -33.10 -1.50 -21.56
C GLU A 178 -32.62 -0.38 -22.50
N THR A 179 -33.02 0.86 -22.22
CA THR A 179 -32.68 2.03 -23.05
C THR A 179 -31.24 2.48 -22.83
N TYR A 180 -30.79 2.60 -21.58
CA TYR A 180 -29.51 3.23 -21.23
C TYR A 180 -28.47 2.29 -20.64
N GLY A 181 -28.86 1.09 -20.21
CA GLY A 181 -27.99 0.17 -19.45
C GLY A 181 -26.75 -0.24 -20.21
N ARG A 182 -26.87 -0.52 -21.51
CA ARG A 182 -25.70 -0.86 -22.36
C ARG A 182 -24.68 0.29 -22.39
N ASN A 183 -25.15 1.52 -22.60
CA ASN A 183 -24.26 2.69 -22.68
C ASN A 183 -23.64 3.01 -21.33
N ALA A 184 -24.42 2.96 -20.25
CA ALA A 184 -23.92 3.16 -18.90
C ALA A 184 -22.84 2.12 -18.54
N TRP A 185 -23.04 0.86 -18.91
CA TRP A 185 -22.05 -0.20 -18.69
C TRP A 185 -20.76 0.04 -19.47
N LEU A 186 -20.85 0.41 -20.76
CA LEU A 186 -19.65 0.71 -21.57
C LEU A 186 -18.86 1.90 -21.03
N VAL A 187 -19.53 2.95 -20.55
CA VAL A 187 -18.87 4.09 -19.91
C VAL A 187 -18.18 3.68 -18.61
N GLY A 188 -18.87 2.89 -17.77
CA GLY A 188 -18.26 2.36 -16.54
C GLY A 188 -17.05 1.48 -16.84
N ASN A 189 -17.13 0.61 -17.87
CA ASN A 189 -15.99 -0.20 -18.28
C ASN A 189 -14.82 0.66 -18.78
N SER A 190 -15.08 1.70 -19.58
CA SER A 190 -14.02 2.63 -20.01
C SER A 190 -13.37 3.39 -18.84
N GLN A 191 -14.13 3.75 -17.81
CA GLN A 191 -13.59 4.36 -16.60
C GLN A 191 -12.67 3.39 -15.86
N LEU A 192 -13.10 2.14 -15.66
CA LEU A 192 -12.29 1.10 -15.03
C LEU A 192 -11.02 0.78 -15.83
N GLU A 193 -11.09 0.77 -17.16
CA GLU A 193 -9.90 0.61 -18.00
C GLU A 193 -8.91 1.77 -17.85
N ASN A 194 -9.40 3.00 -17.66
CA ASN A 194 -8.53 4.15 -17.42
C ASN A 194 -7.90 4.13 -16.03
N GLU A 195 -8.66 3.73 -15.00
CA GLU A 195 -8.13 3.51 -13.64
C GLU A 195 -7.05 2.42 -13.66
N LEU A 196 -7.32 1.30 -14.34
CA LEU A 196 -6.35 0.22 -14.49
C LEU A 196 -5.05 0.70 -15.13
N LYS A 197 -5.13 1.43 -16.25
CA LYS A 197 -3.95 2.01 -16.92
C LYS A 197 -3.17 2.97 -16.01
N GLY A 198 -3.88 3.75 -15.19
CA GLY A 198 -3.26 4.64 -14.19
C GLY A 198 -2.47 3.84 -13.16
N LEU A 199 -3.08 2.80 -12.59
CA LEU A 199 -2.43 1.92 -11.61
C LEU A 199 -1.24 1.15 -12.22
N GLU A 200 -1.37 0.67 -13.45
CA GLU A 200 -0.26 0.02 -14.17
C GLU A 200 0.91 0.99 -14.39
N ALA A 201 0.63 2.24 -14.77
CA ALA A 201 1.67 3.26 -14.92
C ALA A 201 2.34 3.62 -13.58
N ASP A 202 1.57 3.69 -12.49
CA ASP A 202 2.12 3.94 -11.16
C ASP A 202 3.01 2.78 -10.67
N VAL A 203 2.63 1.53 -10.97
CA VAL A 203 3.46 0.34 -10.68
C VAL A 203 4.76 0.37 -11.47
N GLU A 204 4.73 0.67 -12.76
CA GLU A 204 5.94 0.77 -13.57
C GLU A 204 6.84 1.92 -13.12
N ARG A 205 6.26 3.07 -12.74
CA ARG A 205 7.02 4.18 -12.15
C ARG A 205 7.71 3.76 -10.86
N ALA A 206 7.00 3.11 -9.95
CA ALA A 206 7.55 2.64 -8.68
C ALA A 206 8.67 1.59 -8.88
N LYS A 207 8.54 0.71 -9.88
CA LYS A 207 9.61 -0.23 -10.23
C LYS A 207 10.86 0.48 -10.72
N LEU A 208 10.73 1.46 -11.62
CA LEU A 208 11.86 2.23 -12.12
C LEU A 208 12.54 3.03 -10.99
N GLU A 209 11.77 3.61 -10.06
CA GLU A 209 12.31 4.27 -8.88
C GLU A 209 13.07 3.29 -7.98
N GLN A 210 12.52 2.09 -7.74
CA GLN A 210 13.18 1.04 -6.98
C GLN A 210 14.49 0.59 -7.65
N GLU A 211 14.48 0.36 -8.96
CA GLU A 211 15.65 -0.03 -9.74
C GLU A 211 16.73 1.06 -9.71
N ALA A 212 16.35 2.34 -9.81
CA ALA A 212 17.29 3.45 -9.71
C ALA A 212 17.96 3.51 -8.32
N VAL A 213 17.19 3.35 -7.25
CA VAL A 213 17.72 3.31 -5.87
C VAL A 213 18.63 2.10 -5.65
N GLU A 214 18.23 0.95 -6.17
CA GLU A 214 19.00 -0.29 -6.09
C GLU A 214 20.33 -0.19 -6.85
N GLN A 215 20.31 0.35 -8.07
CA GLN A 215 21.51 0.59 -8.86
C GLN A 215 22.46 1.58 -8.16
N ALA A 216 21.93 2.68 -7.63
CA ALA A 216 22.71 3.64 -6.86
C ALA A 216 23.35 3.01 -5.62
N ARG A 217 22.59 2.18 -4.90
CA ARG A 217 23.09 1.44 -3.73
C ARG A 217 24.20 0.47 -4.11
N ARG A 218 24.01 -0.30 -5.18
CA ARG A 218 25.03 -1.23 -5.70
C ARG A 218 26.33 -0.51 -6.03
N THR A 219 26.27 0.59 -6.79
CA THR A 219 27.47 1.38 -7.12
C THR A 219 28.20 1.90 -5.88
N VAL A 220 27.48 2.33 -4.84
CA VAL A 220 28.11 2.77 -3.58
C VAL A 220 28.80 1.60 -2.86
N GLN A 221 28.17 0.42 -2.82
CA GLN A 221 28.74 -0.74 -2.15
C GLN A 221 29.94 -1.33 -2.91
N ASP A 222 29.87 -1.42 -4.24
CA ASP A 222 30.97 -1.89 -5.08
C ASP A 222 32.23 -1.00 -4.91
N ASN A 223 32.03 0.32 -4.78
CA ASN A 223 33.14 1.24 -4.48
C ASN A 223 33.73 0.99 -3.08
N ALA A 224 32.86 0.78 -2.08
CA ALA A 224 33.28 0.49 -0.71
C ALA A 224 34.03 -0.86 -0.61
N GLU A 225 33.66 -1.87 -1.41
CA GLU A 225 34.37 -3.16 -1.46
C GLU A 225 35.85 -2.98 -1.82
N GLY A 226 36.13 -2.17 -2.85
CA GLY A 226 37.50 -1.88 -3.27
C GLY A 226 38.32 -1.22 -2.15
N GLU A 227 37.72 -0.28 -1.42
CA GLU A 227 38.35 0.37 -0.27
C GLU A 227 38.58 -0.60 0.89
N ILE A 228 37.58 -1.40 1.26
CA ILE A 228 37.67 -2.38 2.35
C ILE A 228 38.77 -3.40 2.05
N ARG A 229 38.82 -3.92 0.82
CA ARG A 229 39.86 -4.87 0.41
C ARG A 229 41.26 -4.27 0.46
N GLY A 230 41.41 -3.03 0.00
CA GLY A 230 42.68 -2.31 0.11
C GLY A 230 43.14 -2.09 1.55
N LEU A 231 42.20 -1.79 2.45
CA LEU A 231 42.46 -1.66 3.88
C LEU A 231 42.82 -3.01 4.52
N GLU A 232 42.13 -4.11 4.16
CA GLU A 232 42.44 -5.45 4.64
C GLU A 232 43.84 -5.89 4.22
N ASP A 233 44.20 -5.73 2.94
CA ASP A 233 45.51 -6.09 2.41
C ASP A 233 46.61 -5.22 3.05
N GLY A 234 46.38 -3.92 3.19
CA GLY A 234 47.28 -2.99 3.86
C GLY A 234 47.52 -3.37 5.32
N TRP A 235 46.45 -3.72 6.04
CA TRP A 235 46.51 -4.19 7.42
C TRP A 235 47.26 -5.52 7.53
N ARG A 236 46.90 -6.52 6.72
CA ARG A 236 47.53 -7.86 6.73
C ARG A 236 49.03 -7.76 6.41
N SER A 237 49.40 -6.91 5.45
CA SER A 237 50.79 -6.62 5.09
C SER A 237 51.54 -5.88 6.21
N GLY A 238 50.90 -4.91 6.87
CA GLY A 238 51.47 -4.19 8.00
C GLY A 238 51.75 -5.10 9.20
N VAL A 239 50.79 -5.96 9.57
CA VAL A 239 50.95 -6.96 10.62
C VAL A 239 52.03 -7.98 10.25
N GLY A 240 52.04 -8.46 8.99
CA GLY A 240 53.07 -9.36 8.49
C GLY A 240 54.48 -8.80 8.66
N ARG A 241 54.72 -7.56 8.20
CA ARG A 241 56.01 -6.88 8.39
C ARG A 241 56.38 -6.71 9.86
N MET A 242 55.42 -6.38 10.72
CA MET A 242 55.68 -6.25 12.16
C MET A 242 56.16 -7.58 12.76
N ILE A 243 55.51 -8.69 12.39
CA ILE A 243 55.91 -10.03 12.85
C ILE A 243 57.31 -10.40 12.33
N GLU A 244 57.61 -10.11 11.06
CA GLU A 244 58.95 -10.34 10.48
C GLU A 244 60.04 -9.56 11.21
N VAL A 245 59.79 -8.28 11.53
CA VAL A 245 60.74 -7.44 12.30
C VAL A 245 60.93 -7.98 13.71
N LEU A 246 59.85 -8.42 14.37
CA LEU A 246 59.94 -9.03 15.71
C LEU A 246 60.75 -10.35 15.66
N ALA A 247 60.50 -11.20 14.67
CA ALA A 247 61.24 -12.45 14.49
C ALA A 247 62.73 -12.21 14.18
N ALA A 248 63.04 -11.24 13.31
CA ALA A 248 64.42 -10.86 13.02
C ALA A 248 65.13 -10.28 14.26
N SER A 249 64.42 -9.47 15.06
CA SER A 249 64.94 -8.90 16.30
C SER A 249 65.26 -9.99 17.32
N GLU A 250 64.39 -10.98 17.50
CA GLU A 250 64.65 -12.13 18.38
C GLU A 250 65.81 -13.00 17.87
N ARG A 251 65.92 -13.20 16.55
CA ARG A 251 67.06 -13.91 15.96
C ARG A 251 68.39 -13.19 16.26
N VAL A 252 68.44 -11.88 16.07
CA VAL A 252 69.64 -11.07 16.36
C VAL A 252 70.00 -11.14 17.84
N LYS A 253 69.01 -11.08 18.76
CA LYS A 253 69.26 -11.28 20.19
C LYS A 253 69.87 -12.64 20.48
N GLY A 254 69.37 -13.71 19.84
CA GLY A 254 69.93 -15.06 19.96
C GLY A 254 71.39 -15.12 19.50
N GLU A 255 71.71 -14.55 18.34
CA GLU A 255 73.07 -14.48 17.80
C GLU A 255 74.02 -13.69 18.73
N ILE A 256 73.54 -12.60 19.35
CA ILE A 256 74.32 -11.83 20.33
C ILE A 256 74.62 -12.67 21.58
N LEU A 257 73.63 -13.40 22.11
CA LEU A 257 73.82 -14.27 23.28
C LEU A 257 74.79 -15.41 22.99
N GLU A 258 74.77 -15.96 21.78
CA GLU A 258 75.71 -17.00 21.36
C GLU A 258 77.14 -16.46 21.24
N LYS A 259 77.32 -15.31 20.58
CA LYS A 259 78.63 -14.65 20.51
C LYS A 259 79.19 -14.30 21.89
N ARG A 260 78.34 -13.86 22.82
CA ARG A 260 78.75 -13.60 24.22
C ARG A 260 79.20 -14.88 24.94
N ARG A 261 78.57 -16.02 24.68
CA ARG A 261 79.01 -17.31 25.24
C ARG A 261 80.35 -17.77 24.65
N MET A 262 80.56 -17.56 23.37
CA MET A 262 81.81 -17.92 22.69
C MET A 262 82.99 -17.02 23.10
N GLY A 263 82.77 -15.73 23.36
CA GLY A 263 83.79 -14.80 23.85
C GLY A 263 84.08 -14.88 25.36
N ALA A 264 83.29 -15.68 26.10
CA ALA A 264 83.51 -15.96 27.53
C ALA A 264 84.29 -17.27 27.77
N ARG A 265 84.74 -17.94 26.71
CA ARG A 265 85.74 -19.02 26.72
C ARG A 265 87.11 -18.46 26.35
#